data_AF-A0A015N9D2-F1
#
_entry.id   AF-A0A015N9D2-F1
#
_cell.length_a   1.000
_cell.length_b   1.000
_cell.length_c   1.000
_cell.angle_alpha   90.00
_cell.angle_beta   90.00
_cell.angle_gamma   90.00
#
_symmetry.space_group_name_H-M   'P 1'
#
loop_
_entity.id
_entity.type
_entity.pdbx_description
1 polymer ?
#
loop_
_entity_poly.entity_id
_entity_poly.type
_entity_poly.pdbx_seq_one_letter_code
_entity_poly.pdbx_strand_id
1 'polypeptide(L)'
;MPSSNVPRNIWNPELSNQGFQHVMNAYDNLVKQCYALEDLLLRVSSIKGSSPSLRYSSVFTPQPIKLKRKNGVIIFPSHYIEPIDIIIQFEYSTKWPDDLVAIQKMKIAFYILLSNQFKKQFPETKTRVVAKPNLDTIISTDAFLEVFSTTTGFSFRCFIHHERELILLDRGIKNKMTTSIKRDIYTNALLRLKRKFIHLPLHNTQIQTLCNKYPSLSLAIRLTKRWFGAHLLTSIHIEEEFIEILCAVIYLSPSPWERPSSGFVGFLRVLKFIAGWDLKNDPVIVDLDESNDSKRGGNVVIGTSSNTIATNETAKKNIFENLLERFKNMRKEDGNYKHSSMFLATINTISNEGIIWGEEKPSKVVAIRIKELAKAAIECVDKIIFKGGKVDNKEFKRLFITPLQDYDAIIHLNPNLCTRYYQNLNPDKSYFEKNNESLNNTKSNNILKLFELESGISNRSNNNNDDNNSISNNNASIDDKNEGKSKDSENNVNKKEEEWPLIGFDPVECYVNELKKIYSDTALFFYDKYGGSFIGLVWNPINFIPKPWKVNTGFSSCPVGLIPSGERNKVLANKDDSKIQRIQNDKKKKNDDSRMVIINTKAIILEIERLGNGLVEKIELKK
;
A
#
# COMPACT_ATOMS: atom_id res chain seq x y z
N MET A 1 -2.49 17.47 -12.48
CA MET A 1 -1.98 17.29 -13.87
C MET A 1 -2.66 16.05 -14.42
N PRO A 2 -3.39 16.13 -15.56
CA PRO A 2 -3.81 14.93 -16.29
C PRO A 2 -2.60 14.04 -16.58
N SER A 3 -2.80 12.73 -16.76
CA SER A 3 -1.72 11.83 -17.15
C SER A 3 -1.20 12.19 -18.55
N SER A 4 -0.29 13.17 -18.60
CA SER A 4 0.49 13.55 -19.75
C SER A 4 1.51 12.44 -19.99
N ASN A 5 1.80 12.17 -21.26
CA ASN A 5 2.76 11.12 -21.65
C ASN A 5 2.37 9.70 -21.17
N VAL A 6 1.10 9.32 -21.23
CA VAL A 6 0.74 7.90 -21.17
C VAL A 6 1.49 7.16 -22.28
N PRO A 7 2.16 6.03 -22.00
CA PRO A 7 2.80 5.22 -23.03
C PRO A 7 1.81 4.97 -24.17
N ARG A 8 2.15 5.40 -25.40
CA ARG A 8 1.27 5.30 -26.59
C ARG A 8 0.69 3.90 -26.77
N ASN A 9 1.46 2.90 -26.33
CA ASN A 9 0.98 1.56 -26.06
C ASN A 9 1.29 1.24 -24.59
N ILE A 10 0.26 1.20 -23.73
CA ILE A 10 0.35 0.54 -22.41
C ILE A 10 0.89 -0.90 -22.58
N TRP A 11 0.66 -1.47 -23.77
CA TRP A 11 1.19 -2.72 -24.27
C TRP A 11 2.08 -2.48 -25.50
N ASN A 12 3.34 -2.06 -25.33
CA ASN A 12 4.28 -2.16 -26.45
C ASN A 12 4.59 -3.66 -26.65
N PRO A 13 4.17 -4.29 -27.75
CA PRO A 13 4.41 -5.72 -27.98
C PRO A 13 5.91 -6.05 -27.98
N GLU A 14 6.74 -5.11 -28.46
CA GLU A 14 8.19 -5.26 -28.50
C GLU A 14 8.82 -5.25 -27.10
N LEU A 15 8.27 -4.47 -26.16
CA LEU A 15 8.68 -4.49 -24.73
C LEU A 15 8.03 -5.65 -23.96
N SER A 16 6.89 -6.15 -24.43
CA SER A 16 6.21 -7.31 -23.83
C SER A 16 7.03 -8.59 -23.96
N ASN A 17 7.84 -8.71 -25.03
CA ASN A 17 8.70 -9.87 -25.27
C ASN A 17 9.86 -9.99 -24.27
N GLN A 18 10.29 -8.88 -23.64
CA GLN A 18 11.39 -8.88 -22.66
C GLN A 18 10.90 -8.98 -21.21
N GLY A 19 9.59 -8.89 -20.97
CA GLY A 19 8.97 -9.12 -19.66
C GLY A 19 9.57 -8.27 -18.54
N PHE A 20 10.25 -8.95 -17.61
CA PHE A 20 10.92 -8.35 -16.44
C PHE A 20 12.43 -8.19 -16.61
N GLN A 21 13.01 -8.56 -17.75
CA GLN A 21 14.46 -8.58 -17.92
C GLN A 21 15.09 -7.19 -17.76
N HIS A 22 14.43 -6.14 -18.26
CA HIS A 22 14.93 -4.78 -18.14
C HIS A 22 15.06 -4.32 -16.68
N VAL A 23 14.06 -4.62 -15.85
CA VAL A 23 14.09 -4.24 -14.44
C VAL A 23 15.11 -5.05 -13.66
N MET A 24 15.29 -6.33 -13.99
CA MET A 24 16.34 -7.17 -13.40
C MET A 24 17.74 -6.66 -13.76
N ASN A 25 17.99 -6.33 -15.03
CA ASN A 25 19.27 -5.75 -15.45
C ASN A 25 19.54 -4.40 -14.78
N ALA A 26 18.51 -3.57 -14.60
CA ALA A 26 18.63 -2.28 -13.90
C ALA A 26 18.94 -2.47 -12.42
N TYR A 27 18.31 -3.45 -11.76
CA TYR A 27 18.61 -3.85 -10.40
C TYR A 27 20.07 -4.33 -10.26
N ASP A 28 20.52 -5.22 -11.14
CA ASP A 28 21.90 -5.72 -11.13
C ASP A 28 22.93 -4.61 -11.34
N ASN A 29 22.62 -3.64 -12.20
CA ASN A 29 23.47 -2.45 -12.39
C ASN A 29 23.53 -1.62 -11.10
N LEU A 30 22.39 -1.30 -10.49
CA LEU A 30 22.37 -0.55 -9.23
C LEU A 30 23.11 -1.29 -8.11
N VAL A 31 22.96 -2.62 -8.01
CA VAL A 31 23.70 -3.44 -7.05
C VAL A 31 25.21 -3.31 -7.26
N LYS A 32 25.69 -3.39 -8.50
CA LYS A 32 27.11 -3.18 -8.84
C LYS A 32 27.58 -1.77 -8.45
N GLN A 33 26.78 -0.75 -8.74
CA GLN A 33 27.10 0.63 -8.34
C GLN A 33 27.20 0.77 -6.82
N CYS A 34 26.25 0.22 -6.05
CA CYS A 34 26.28 0.24 -4.59
C CYS A 34 27.55 -0.40 -4.01
N TYR A 35 27.99 -1.53 -4.56
CA TYR A 35 29.21 -2.20 -4.11
C TYR A 35 30.50 -1.48 -4.53
N ALA A 36 30.46 -0.72 -5.63
CA ALA A 36 31.57 0.09 -6.11
C ALA A 36 31.72 1.43 -5.37
N LEU A 37 30.78 1.82 -4.50
CA LEU A 37 30.84 3.08 -3.76
C LEU A 37 32.04 3.09 -2.79
N GLU A 38 33.02 3.93 -3.12
CA GLU A 38 34.15 4.25 -2.25
C GLU A 38 33.80 5.31 -1.19
N ASP A 39 34.69 5.50 -0.20
CA ASP A 39 34.56 6.52 0.86
C ASP A 39 33.25 6.46 1.69
N LEU A 40 32.77 5.25 1.95
CA LEU A 40 31.70 4.99 2.91
C LEU A 40 32.28 4.65 4.30
N LEU A 41 31.63 5.12 5.37
CA LEU A 41 32.02 4.81 6.75
C LEU A 41 31.96 3.30 7.06
N LEU A 42 31.02 2.60 6.43
CA LEU A 42 30.84 1.15 6.47
C LEU A 42 30.58 0.69 5.04
N ARG A 43 31.18 -0.45 4.65
CA ARG A 43 30.92 -1.02 3.32
C ARG A 43 29.56 -1.71 3.29
N VAL A 44 28.97 -1.75 2.10
CA VAL A 44 27.73 -2.50 1.85
C VAL A 44 28.06 -3.99 1.91
N SER A 45 27.39 -4.72 2.80
CA SER A 45 27.57 -6.17 2.96
C SER A 45 26.60 -6.96 2.09
N SER A 46 25.32 -6.57 2.06
CA SER A 46 24.31 -7.25 1.25
C SER A 46 23.24 -6.30 0.73
N ILE A 47 22.69 -6.64 -0.44
CA ILE A 47 21.54 -5.96 -1.05
C ILE A 47 20.51 -7.02 -1.42
N LYS A 48 19.26 -6.82 -0.98
CA LYS A 48 18.15 -7.76 -1.21
C LYS A 48 16.97 -7.06 -1.86
N GLY A 49 16.38 -7.67 -2.87
CA GLY A 49 15.12 -7.20 -3.47
C GLY A 49 13.92 -7.49 -2.57
N SER A 50 12.93 -6.59 -2.56
CA SER A 50 11.68 -6.77 -1.80
C SER A 50 10.41 -6.36 -2.54
N SER A 51 10.54 -5.84 -3.77
CA SER A 51 9.43 -5.34 -4.58
C SER A 51 8.83 -6.44 -5.47
N PRO A 52 7.51 -6.42 -5.74
CA PRO A 52 6.87 -7.35 -6.68
C PRO A 52 7.52 -7.33 -8.09
N SER A 53 8.12 -6.21 -8.47
CA SER A 53 8.90 -6.04 -9.69
C SER A 53 10.12 -6.96 -9.79
N LEU A 54 10.73 -7.33 -8.66
CA LEU A 54 11.93 -8.16 -8.57
C LEU A 54 11.63 -9.64 -8.27
N ARG A 55 10.37 -10.03 -8.27
CA ARG A 55 9.92 -11.42 -8.11
C ARG A 55 8.87 -11.82 -9.15
N TYR A 56 8.86 -11.11 -10.28
CA TYR A 56 7.98 -11.37 -11.43
C TYR A 56 6.48 -11.30 -11.12
N SER A 57 6.08 -10.57 -10.07
CA SER A 57 4.70 -10.59 -9.55
C SER A 57 3.97 -9.26 -9.66
N SER A 58 4.59 -8.20 -10.20
CA SER A 58 3.90 -6.92 -10.42
C SER A 58 2.86 -7.06 -11.53
N VAL A 59 1.65 -6.52 -11.32
CA VAL A 59 0.53 -6.62 -12.29
C VAL A 59 0.94 -6.12 -13.66
N PHE A 60 1.52 -4.91 -13.69
CA PHE A 60 2.14 -4.34 -14.87
C PHE A 60 3.65 -4.57 -14.81
N THR A 61 4.22 -5.02 -15.92
CA THR A 61 5.67 -5.16 -16.05
C THR A 61 6.30 -3.77 -16.00
N PRO A 62 7.26 -3.51 -15.07
CA PRO A 62 7.87 -2.19 -14.92
C PRO A 62 8.54 -1.76 -16.22
N GLN A 63 8.23 -0.55 -16.68
CA GLN A 63 8.77 0.00 -17.93
C GLN A 63 9.79 1.09 -17.62
N PRO A 64 10.88 1.18 -18.41
CA PRO A 64 11.86 2.25 -18.25
C PRO A 64 11.24 3.60 -18.64
N ILE A 65 11.44 4.60 -17.78
CA ILE A 65 10.96 5.96 -18.00
C ILE A 65 12.02 6.75 -18.76
N LYS A 66 11.64 7.19 -19.97
CA LYS A 66 12.45 8.13 -20.76
C LYS A 66 12.06 9.55 -20.40
N LEU A 67 12.92 10.23 -19.65
CA LEU A 67 12.75 11.66 -19.38
C LEU A 67 12.92 12.46 -20.67
N LYS A 68 11.88 13.22 -21.05
CA LYS A 68 11.95 14.11 -22.21
C LYS A 68 12.59 15.42 -21.79
N ARG A 69 13.35 16.03 -22.69
CA ARG A 69 13.84 17.41 -22.53
C ARG A 69 13.13 18.30 -23.53
N LYS A 70 12.65 19.46 -23.06
CA LYS A 70 12.12 20.53 -23.91
C LYS A 70 12.78 21.84 -23.48
N ASN A 71 13.42 22.53 -24.42
CA ASN A 71 14.15 23.78 -24.16
C ASN A 71 15.17 23.68 -23.00
N GLY A 72 15.85 22.54 -22.87
CA GLY A 72 16.81 22.27 -21.80
C GLY A 72 16.20 21.87 -20.44
N VAL A 73 14.87 21.95 -20.29
CA VAL A 73 14.16 21.56 -19.05
C VAL A 73 13.68 20.11 -19.16
N ILE A 74 13.83 19.35 -18.08
CA ILE A 74 13.33 17.98 -17.98
C ILE A 74 11.82 18.03 -17.76
N ILE A 75 11.06 17.33 -18.61
CA ILE A 75 9.62 17.14 -18.41
C ILE A 75 9.41 15.81 -17.70
N PHE A 76 8.99 15.88 -16.44
CA PHE A 76 8.62 14.70 -15.68
C PHE A 76 7.26 14.16 -16.11
N PRO A 77 7.08 12.83 -16.14
CA PRO A 77 5.77 12.25 -16.37
C PRO A 77 4.84 12.62 -15.22
N SER A 78 3.57 12.92 -15.54
CA SER A 78 2.53 13.12 -14.53
C SER A 78 1.75 11.84 -14.19
N HIS A 79 2.09 10.72 -14.83
CA HIS A 79 1.58 9.40 -14.47
C HIS A 79 2.40 8.77 -13.35
N TYR A 80 1.79 7.80 -12.67
CA TYR A 80 2.40 7.10 -11.55
C TYR A 80 3.67 6.34 -11.96
N ILE A 81 4.75 6.57 -11.21
CA ILE A 81 6.05 5.90 -11.35
C ILE A 81 6.19 4.84 -10.25
N GLU A 82 6.34 3.57 -10.62
CA GLU A 82 6.45 2.48 -9.65
C GLU A 82 7.86 2.43 -9.01
N PRO A 83 7.97 2.63 -7.68
CA PRO A 83 9.24 2.49 -6.97
C PRO A 83 9.58 1.01 -6.77
N ILE A 84 10.87 0.69 -6.94
CA ILE A 84 11.39 -0.65 -6.69
C ILE A 84 12.14 -0.67 -5.35
N ASP A 85 11.51 -1.28 -4.36
CA ASP A 85 12.06 -1.38 -3.01
C ASP A 85 13.20 -2.41 -2.90
N ILE A 86 14.34 -1.94 -2.43
CA ILE A 86 15.53 -2.75 -2.12
C ILE A 86 16.01 -2.48 -0.69
N ILE A 87 16.61 -3.50 -0.09
CA ILE A 87 17.11 -3.47 1.28
C ILE A 87 18.62 -3.59 1.26
N ILE A 88 19.29 -2.63 1.90
CA ILE A 88 20.74 -2.55 2.04
C ILE A 88 21.11 -2.90 3.47
N GLN A 89 22.14 -3.73 3.63
CA GLN A 89 22.78 -3.99 4.91
C GLN A 89 24.26 -3.60 4.79
N PHE A 90 24.77 -2.96 5.84
CA PHE A 90 26.19 -2.63 5.95
C PHE A 90 26.94 -3.73 6.72
N GLU A 91 28.27 -3.65 6.73
CA GLU A 91 29.11 -4.45 7.61
C GLU A 91 28.76 -4.23 9.09
N TYR A 92 29.05 -5.24 9.91
CA TYR A 92 28.82 -5.17 11.34
C TYR A 92 29.67 -4.06 11.98
N SER A 93 29.07 -3.28 12.88
CA SER A 93 29.77 -2.25 13.63
C SER A 93 29.21 -2.12 15.04
N THR A 94 30.10 -1.97 16.02
CA THR A 94 29.75 -1.72 17.42
C THR A 94 29.47 -0.25 17.72
N LYS A 95 29.71 0.65 16.74
CA LYS A 95 29.54 2.10 16.90
C LYS A 95 28.09 2.58 16.71
N TRP A 96 27.17 1.69 16.39
CA TRP A 96 25.75 2.04 16.31
C TRP A 96 25.20 2.36 17.70
N PRO A 97 24.36 3.40 17.84
CA PRO A 97 23.81 3.78 19.14
C PRO A 97 22.85 2.71 19.66
N ASP A 98 22.72 2.60 20.99
CA ASP A 98 21.78 1.70 21.66
C ASP A 98 20.43 2.37 21.98
N ASP A 99 19.95 3.22 21.07
CA ASP A 99 18.67 3.92 21.15
C ASP A 99 17.96 3.91 19.79
N LEU A 100 16.66 3.62 19.79
CA LEU A 100 15.87 3.41 18.56
C LEU A 100 15.79 4.68 17.71
N VAL A 101 15.62 5.85 18.33
CA VAL A 101 15.54 7.14 17.61
C VAL A 101 16.91 7.52 17.06
N ALA A 102 17.96 7.31 17.84
CA ALA A 102 19.34 7.54 17.41
C ALA A 102 19.72 6.65 16.23
N ILE A 103 19.31 5.37 16.21
CA ILE A 103 19.52 4.48 15.06
C ILE A 103 18.83 5.02 13.81
N GLN A 104 17.57 5.48 13.92
CA GLN A 104 16.83 6.05 12.79
C GLN A 104 17.50 7.31 12.23
N LYS A 105 17.98 8.21 13.10
CA LYS A 105 18.77 9.38 12.70
C LYS A 105 20.09 8.99 12.03
N MET A 106 20.75 7.95 12.56
CA MET A 106 21.98 7.42 11.96
C MET A 106 21.72 6.87 10.56
N LYS A 107 20.62 6.12 10.34
CA LYS A 107 20.23 5.67 9.00
C LYS A 107 20.03 6.84 8.03
N ILE A 108 19.40 7.93 8.47
CA ILE A 108 19.24 9.14 7.67
C ILE A 108 20.60 9.73 7.30
N ALA A 109 21.54 9.81 8.24
CA ALA A 109 22.90 10.25 7.96
C ALA A 109 23.59 9.34 6.92
N PHE A 110 23.44 8.01 7.03
CA PHE A 110 23.95 7.07 6.02
C PHE A 110 23.28 7.25 4.66
N TYR A 111 21.98 7.56 4.57
CA TYR A 111 21.33 7.88 3.31
C TYR A 111 21.90 9.15 2.67
N ILE A 112 22.21 10.17 3.46
CA ILE A 112 22.87 11.40 2.97
C ILE A 112 24.28 11.08 2.45
N LEU A 113 25.05 10.26 3.18
CA LEU A 113 26.38 9.82 2.75
C LEU A 113 26.31 9.05 1.43
N LEU A 114 25.41 8.06 1.33
CA LEU A 114 25.17 7.33 0.08
C LEU A 114 24.79 8.27 -1.06
N SER A 115 23.84 9.20 -0.83
CA SER A 115 23.42 10.17 -1.83
C SER A 115 24.59 11.02 -2.35
N ASN A 116 25.47 11.47 -1.46
CA ASN A 116 26.66 12.24 -1.82
C ASN A 116 27.66 11.41 -2.64
N GLN A 117 27.89 10.14 -2.28
CA GLN A 117 28.81 9.28 -3.03
C GLN A 117 28.26 8.91 -4.41
N PHE A 118 26.96 8.62 -4.52
CA PHE A 118 26.31 8.44 -5.82
C PHE A 118 26.47 9.66 -6.71
N LYS A 119 26.25 10.87 -6.18
CA LYS A 119 26.40 12.12 -6.94
C LYS A 119 27.84 12.34 -7.45
N LYS A 120 28.84 11.87 -6.71
CA LYS A 120 30.26 11.99 -7.08
C LYS A 120 30.69 10.95 -8.12
N GLN A 121 30.37 9.67 -7.89
CA GLN A 121 30.90 8.56 -8.67
C GLN A 121 30.00 8.16 -9.86
N PHE A 122 28.69 8.39 -9.75
CA PHE A 122 27.68 7.99 -10.74
C PHE A 122 26.71 9.15 -11.06
N PRO A 123 27.14 10.20 -11.78
CA PRO A 123 26.33 11.40 -12.06
C PRO A 123 25.01 11.11 -12.80
N GLU A 124 24.93 10.01 -13.54
CA GLU A 124 23.73 9.50 -14.22
C GLU A 124 22.67 8.93 -13.25
N THR A 125 23.09 8.58 -12.04
CA THR A 125 22.24 8.06 -10.97
C THR A 125 21.88 9.19 -10.01
N LYS A 126 20.68 9.73 -10.19
CA LYS A 126 20.14 10.80 -9.36
C LYS A 126 19.62 10.22 -8.05
N THR A 127 19.82 10.93 -6.94
CA THR A 127 19.39 10.48 -5.62
C THR A 127 18.72 11.58 -4.79
N ARG A 128 17.74 11.19 -3.97
CA ARG A 128 17.05 12.07 -3.02
C ARG A 128 16.80 11.33 -1.72
N VAL A 129 17.16 11.95 -0.59
CA VAL A 129 16.83 11.40 0.74
C VAL A 129 15.40 11.83 1.07
N VAL A 130 14.55 10.86 1.35
CA VAL A 130 13.18 11.10 1.80
C VAL A 130 13.09 10.71 3.26
N ALA A 131 12.62 11.64 4.09
CA ALA A 131 12.30 11.38 5.49
C ALA A 131 11.01 12.12 5.81
N LYS A 132 9.91 11.37 6.00
CA LYS A 132 8.67 11.97 6.46
C LYS A 132 8.80 12.32 7.94
N PRO A 133 8.45 13.54 8.38
CA PRO A 133 8.39 13.88 9.80
C PRO A 133 7.23 13.10 10.41
N ASN A 134 7.51 11.93 11.00
CA ASN A 134 6.49 11.19 11.74
C ASN A 134 6.36 11.80 13.14
N LEU A 135 5.22 12.44 13.39
CA LEU A 135 4.85 12.96 14.71
C LEU A 135 4.27 11.86 15.63
N ASP A 136 3.78 10.75 15.07
CA ASP A 136 2.93 9.78 15.78
C ASP A 136 3.63 8.46 16.18
N THR A 137 4.83 8.14 15.68
CA THR A 137 5.52 6.88 16.01
C THR A 137 7.02 7.06 16.27
N ILE A 138 7.50 6.48 17.37
CA ILE A 138 8.92 6.53 17.82
C ILE A 138 9.86 5.89 16.78
N ILE A 139 9.34 4.96 15.96
CA ILE A 139 10.10 4.17 14.99
C ILE A 139 9.30 4.17 13.70
N SER A 140 9.96 4.39 12.57
CA SER A 140 9.31 4.47 11.26
C SER A 140 10.13 3.76 10.19
N THR A 141 9.46 3.34 9.13
CA THR A 141 10.06 2.87 7.87
C THR A 141 9.92 3.92 6.75
N ASP A 142 9.53 5.15 7.09
CA ASP A 142 9.21 6.23 6.15
C ASP A 142 10.44 7.07 5.76
N ALA A 143 11.63 6.63 6.17
CA ALA A 143 12.92 7.21 5.78
C ALA A 143 13.69 6.24 4.87
N PHE A 144 14.04 6.72 3.68
CA PHE A 144 14.72 5.94 2.65
C PHE A 144 15.48 6.83 1.66
N LEU A 145 16.39 6.22 0.90
CA LEU A 145 17.06 6.86 -0.22
C LEU A 145 16.31 6.53 -1.51
N GLU A 146 15.74 7.52 -2.18
CA GLU A 146 15.24 7.38 -3.55
C GLU A 146 16.39 7.49 -4.53
N VAL A 147 16.40 6.58 -5.50
CA VAL A 147 17.39 6.52 -6.57
C VAL A 147 16.67 6.47 -7.90
N PHE A 148 17.05 7.33 -8.84
CA PHE A 148 16.55 7.32 -10.21
C PHE A 148 17.72 7.26 -11.18
N SER A 149 17.80 6.18 -11.95
CA SER A 149 18.84 6.01 -12.97
C SER A 149 18.37 6.61 -14.29
N THR A 150 19.02 7.68 -14.74
CA THR A 150 18.66 8.33 -16.02
C THR A 150 19.02 7.47 -17.24
N THR A 151 19.98 6.55 -17.10
CA THR A 151 20.39 5.60 -18.13
C THR A 151 19.39 4.46 -18.30
N THR A 152 18.96 3.84 -17.20
CA THR A 152 18.04 2.70 -17.25
C THR A 152 16.57 3.11 -17.21
N GLY A 153 16.27 4.31 -16.71
CA GLY A 153 14.90 4.84 -16.57
C GLY A 153 14.10 4.24 -15.40
N PHE A 154 14.75 3.53 -14.47
CA PHE A 154 14.09 2.92 -13.32
C PHE A 154 14.32 3.70 -12.02
N SER A 155 13.33 3.63 -11.13
CA SER A 155 13.37 4.21 -9.79
C SER A 155 13.41 3.13 -8.71
N PHE A 156 14.29 3.33 -7.73
CA PHE A 156 14.46 2.44 -6.58
C PHE A 156 14.29 3.21 -5.26
N ARG A 157 13.84 2.51 -4.22
CA ARG A 157 13.85 2.97 -2.84
C ARG A 157 14.75 2.06 -2.03
N CYS A 158 15.82 2.62 -1.49
CA CYS A 158 16.80 1.88 -0.71
C CYS A 158 16.52 2.06 0.78
N PHE A 159 16.30 0.95 1.48
CA PHE A 159 16.05 0.92 2.92
C PHE A 159 17.22 0.25 3.65
N ILE A 160 17.74 0.86 4.70
CA ILE A 160 18.80 0.27 5.52
C ILE A 160 18.18 -0.69 6.54
N HIS A 161 18.58 -1.96 6.49
CA HIS A 161 18.31 -2.94 7.53
C HIS A 161 19.40 -2.93 8.59
N HIS A 162 19.01 -2.85 9.87
CA HIS A 162 19.93 -2.96 10.98
C HIS A 162 19.30 -3.81 12.11
N GLU A 163 19.93 -4.94 12.43
CA GLU A 163 19.37 -5.95 13.33
C GLU A 163 19.15 -5.43 14.77
N ARG A 164 19.96 -4.45 15.21
CA ARG A 164 19.86 -3.91 16.58
C ARG A 164 18.49 -3.33 16.92
N GLU A 165 17.75 -2.81 15.94
CA GLU A 165 16.40 -2.29 16.18
C GLU A 165 15.44 -3.38 16.61
N LEU A 166 15.53 -4.56 15.99
CA LEU A 166 14.68 -5.71 16.33
C LEU A 166 14.99 -6.20 17.75
N ILE A 167 16.27 -6.26 18.12
CA ILE A 167 16.73 -6.67 19.45
C ILE A 167 16.26 -5.68 20.52
N LEU A 168 16.38 -4.38 20.27
CA LEU A 168 15.95 -3.34 21.20
C LEU A 168 14.43 -3.33 21.42
N LEU A 169 13.67 -3.55 20.35
CA LEU A 169 12.22 -3.71 20.41
C LEU A 169 11.81 -4.94 21.23
N ASP A 170 12.41 -6.10 20.95
CA ASP A 170 12.13 -7.34 21.68
C ASP A 170 12.49 -7.21 23.18
N ARG A 171 13.65 -6.59 23.49
CA ARG A 171 14.03 -6.25 24.86
C ARG A 171 13.00 -5.33 25.53
N GLY A 172 12.50 -4.32 24.80
CA GLY A 172 11.49 -3.39 25.29
C GLY A 172 10.15 -4.05 25.60
N ILE A 173 9.74 -5.04 24.80
CA ILE A 173 8.51 -5.82 24.99
C ILE A 173 8.61 -6.71 26.24
N LYS A 174 9.77 -7.39 26.40
CA LYS A 174 10.06 -8.29 27.53
C LYS A 174 10.29 -7.56 28.86
N ASN A 175 10.59 -6.26 28.82
CA ASN A 175 10.78 -5.47 30.02
C ASN A 175 9.47 -5.31 30.80
N LYS A 176 9.49 -5.74 32.08
CA LYS A 176 8.36 -5.67 33.01
C LYS A 176 7.96 -4.23 33.37
N MET A 177 8.90 -3.29 33.29
CA MET A 177 8.65 -1.87 33.60
C MET A 177 7.96 -1.11 32.45
N THR A 178 7.83 -1.71 31.27
CA THR A 178 7.18 -1.08 30.11
C THR A 178 5.67 -1.02 30.31
N THR A 179 5.08 0.18 30.16
CA THR A 179 3.62 0.39 30.15
C THR A 179 2.94 -0.40 29.04
N SER A 180 1.68 -0.83 29.23
CA SER A 180 0.92 -1.58 28.20
C SER A 180 0.92 -0.90 26.83
N ILE A 181 0.64 0.42 26.79
CA ILE A 181 0.58 1.20 25.56
C ILE A 181 1.93 1.16 24.80
N LYS A 182 3.04 1.39 25.51
CA LYS A 182 4.38 1.29 24.90
C LYS A 182 4.70 -0.11 24.41
N ARG A 183 4.24 -1.15 25.13
CA ARG A 183 4.42 -2.54 24.71
C ARG A 183 3.70 -2.79 23.39
N ASP A 184 2.47 -2.29 23.24
CA ASP A 184 1.70 -2.42 21.99
C ASP A 184 2.39 -1.67 20.84
N ILE A 185 2.91 -0.46 21.09
CA ILE A 185 3.70 0.30 20.11
C ILE A 185 4.94 -0.49 19.68
N TYR A 186 5.68 -1.08 20.62
CA TYR A 186 6.87 -1.88 20.31
C TYR A 186 6.54 -3.16 19.55
N THR A 187 5.47 -3.85 19.93
CA THR A 187 4.99 -5.05 19.23
C THR A 187 4.63 -4.70 17.79
N ASN A 188 3.84 -3.65 17.56
CA ASN A 188 3.44 -3.21 16.23
C ASN A 188 4.66 -2.76 15.38
N ALA A 189 5.60 -2.04 15.99
CA ALA A 189 6.83 -1.65 15.33
C ALA A 189 7.70 -2.86 14.95
N LEU A 190 7.84 -3.84 15.84
CA LEU A 190 8.60 -5.07 15.62
C LEU A 190 8.01 -5.88 14.47
N LEU A 191 6.69 -6.05 14.45
CA LEU A 191 5.98 -6.74 13.36
C LEU A 191 6.22 -6.05 12.02
N ARG A 192 6.10 -4.72 11.96
CA ARG A 192 6.34 -3.95 10.73
C ARG A 192 7.79 -4.06 10.25
N LEU A 193 8.78 -3.99 11.14
CA LEU A 193 10.19 -4.11 10.78
C LEU A 193 10.55 -5.55 10.36
N LYS A 194 10.12 -6.58 11.12
CA LYS A 194 10.30 -7.99 10.74
C LYS A 194 9.71 -8.25 9.35
N ARG A 195 8.49 -7.75 9.11
CA ARG A 195 7.84 -7.84 7.80
C ARG A 195 8.68 -7.21 6.69
N LYS A 196 9.11 -5.96 6.87
CA LYS A 196 9.86 -5.22 5.84
C LYS A 196 11.23 -5.82 5.57
N PHE A 197 11.99 -6.16 6.61
CA PHE A 197 13.42 -6.47 6.50
C PHE A 197 13.76 -7.96 6.51
N ILE A 198 12.88 -8.82 7.00
CA ILE A 198 13.10 -10.28 7.05
C ILE A 198 12.13 -10.99 6.10
N HIS A 199 10.82 -10.80 6.28
CA HIS A 199 9.81 -11.61 5.58
C HIS A 199 9.71 -11.25 4.09
N LEU A 200 9.67 -9.96 3.73
CA LEU A 200 9.57 -9.55 2.32
C LEU A 200 10.77 -9.96 1.46
N PRO A 201 12.04 -9.81 1.90
CA PRO A 201 13.18 -10.32 1.15
C PRO A 201 13.14 -11.84 0.94
N LEU A 202 12.79 -12.60 1.98
CA LEU A 202 12.65 -14.04 1.88
C LEU A 202 11.58 -14.41 0.86
N HIS A 203 10.38 -13.85 1.02
CA HIS A 203 9.26 -14.04 0.11
C HIS A 203 9.63 -13.67 -1.34
N ASN A 204 10.40 -12.59 -1.52
CA ASN A 204 10.90 -12.20 -2.84
C ASN A 204 11.73 -13.30 -3.50
N THR A 205 12.71 -13.85 -2.77
CA THR A 205 13.55 -14.95 -3.29
C THR A 205 12.77 -16.23 -3.55
N GLN A 206 11.80 -16.56 -2.68
CA GLN A 206 10.98 -17.76 -2.80
C GLN A 206 10.06 -17.70 -4.02
N ILE A 207 9.30 -16.61 -4.18
CA ILE A 207 8.42 -16.44 -5.35
C ILE A 207 9.22 -16.32 -6.64
N GLN A 208 10.38 -15.64 -6.62
CA GLN A 208 11.26 -15.57 -7.78
C GLN A 208 11.72 -16.97 -8.23
N THR A 209 12.13 -17.81 -7.27
CA THR A 209 12.53 -19.20 -7.51
C THR A 209 11.37 -20.02 -8.10
N LEU A 210 10.17 -19.89 -7.53
CA LEU A 210 8.99 -20.58 -8.03
C LEU A 210 8.59 -20.12 -9.44
N CYS A 211 8.68 -18.82 -9.75
CA CYS A 211 8.39 -18.31 -11.08
C CYS A 211 9.41 -18.76 -12.13
N ASN A 212 10.69 -18.88 -11.75
CA ASN A 212 11.72 -19.45 -12.63
C ASN A 212 11.45 -20.93 -12.91
N LYS A 213 10.98 -21.67 -11.90
CA LYS A 213 10.62 -23.09 -12.03
C LYS A 213 9.32 -23.32 -12.80
N TYR A 214 8.35 -22.41 -12.62
CA TYR A 214 7.01 -22.49 -13.20
C TYR A 214 6.70 -21.22 -14.01
N PRO A 215 7.05 -21.18 -15.31
CA PRO A 215 6.94 -19.95 -16.12
C PRO A 215 5.53 -19.34 -16.19
N SER A 216 4.48 -20.18 -16.08
CA SER A 216 3.08 -19.72 -16.12
C SER A 216 2.62 -19.05 -14.81
N LEU A 217 3.35 -19.24 -13.70
CA LEU A 217 2.98 -18.73 -12.36
C LEU A 217 2.97 -17.21 -12.32
N SER A 218 3.96 -16.54 -12.92
CA SER A 218 4.00 -15.07 -12.98
C SER A 218 2.72 -14.50 -13.60
N LEU A 219 2.25 -15.07 -14.72
CA LEU A 219 1.02 -14.64 -15.36
C LEU A 219 -0.22 -14.94 -14.51
N ALA A 220 -0.27 -16.12 -13.86
CA ALA A 220 -1.36 -16.47 -12.95
C ALA A 220 -1.46 -15.46 -11.79
N ILE A 221 -0.34 -15.14 -11.14
CA ILE A 221 -0.28 -14.15 -10.06
C ILE A 221 -0.79 -12.78 -10.54
N ARG A 222 -0.32 -12.32 -11.70
CA ARG A 222 -0.68 -11.01 -12.24
C ARG A 222 -2.16 -10.92 -12.57
N LEU A 223 -2.75 -11.96 -13.17
CA LEU A 223 -4.18 -12.04 -13.43
C LEU A 223 -4.99 -12.06 -12.13
N THR A 224 -4.57 -12.87 -11.15
CA THR A 224 -5.24 -12.95 -9.84
C THR A 224 -5.19 -11.62 -9.11
N LYS A 225 -4.02 -10.97 -9.02
CA LYS A 225 -3.89 -9.62 -8.43
C LYS A 225 -4.76 -8.59 -9.15
N ARG A 226 -4.80 -8.65 -10.48
CA ARG A 226 -5.66 -7.76 -11.27
C ARG A 226 -7.14 -8.01 -11.00
N TRP A 227 -7.54 -9.26 -10.79
CA TRP A 227 -8.91 -9.61 -10.41
C TRP A 227 -9.27 -9.06 -9.02
N PHE A 228 -8.40 -9.25 -8.02
CA PHE A 228 -8.60 -8.65 -6.69
C PHE A 228 -8.68 -7.13 -6.73
N GLY A 229 -7.81 -6.48 -7.54
CA GLY A 229 -7.84 -5.02 -7.72
C GLY A 229 -9.14 -4.55 -8.36
N ALA A 230 -9.57 -5.21 -9.44
CA ALA A 230 -10.82 -4.91 -10.14
C ALA A 230 -12.06 -5.04 -9.24
N HIS A 231 -12.01 -5.92 -8.23
CA HIS A 231 -13.04 -6.08 -7.20
C HIS A 231 -12.84 -5.21 -5.96
N LEU A 232 -11.93 -4.23 -6.03
CA LEU A 232 -11.66 -3.21 -5.01
C LEU A 232 -11.07 -3.76 -3.70
N LEU A 233 -10.34 -4.87 -3.75
CA LEU A 233 -9.87 -5.60 -2.57
C LEU A 233 -8.39 -5.37 -2.22
N THR A 234 -7.57 -4.96 -3.20
CA THR A 234 -6.11 -4.88 -3.03
C THR A 234 -5.66 -3.65 -2.20
N SER A 235 -4.48 -3.76 -1.56
CA SER A 235 -3.78 -2.74 -0.74
C SER A 235 -4.40 -2.51 0.64
N ILE A 236 -5.71 -2.29 0.73
CA ILE A 236 -6.34 -2.01 2.04
C ILE A 236 -6.68 -3.29 2.77
N HIS A 237 -7.35 -4.21 2.07
CA HIS A 237 -7.96 -5.40 2.67
C HIS A 237 -7.17 -6.67 2.42
N ILE A 238 -6.36 -6.69 1.37
CA ILE A 238 -5.54 -7.85 1.02
C ILE A 238 -4.20 -7.35 0.51
N GLU A 239 -3.15 -7.95 1.05
CA GLU A 239 -1.77 -7.66 0.68
C GLU A 239 -1.37 -8.47 -0.55
N GLU A 240 -0.43 -7.93 -1.31
CA GLU A 240 -0.03 -8.55 -2.57
C GLU A 240 0.63 -9.93 -2.35
N GLU A 241 1.40 -10.08 -1.27
CA GLU A 241 2.07 -11.33 -0.92
C GLU A 241 1.07 -12.45 -0.61
N PHE A 242 -0.05 -12.13 0.05
CA PHE A 242 -1.12 -13.10 0.31
C PHE A 242 -1.65 -13.71 -1.00
N ILE A 243 -1.88 -12.87 -2.02
CA ILE A 243 -2.36 -13.29 -3.34
C ILE A 243 -1.30 -14.13 -4.07
N GLU A 244 -0.03 -13.77 -3.95
CA GLU A 244 1.09 -14.52 -4.53
C GLU A 244 1.18 -15.93 -3.94
N ILE A 245 1.03 -16.06 -2.61
CA ILE A 245 1.07 -17.36 -1.93
C ILE A 245 -0.14 -18.21 -2.31
N LEU A 246 -1.34 -17.63 -2.42
CA LEU A 246 -2.52 -18.35 -2.94
C LEU A 246 -2.27 -18.92 -4.34
N CYS A 247 -1.57 -18.18 -5.20
CA CYS A 247 -1.21 -18.70 -6.51
C CYS A 247 -0.16 -19.82 -6.38
N ALA A 248 0.85 -19.65 -5.52
CA ALA A 248 1.87 -20.68 -5.27
C ALA A 248 1.26 -22.00 -4.78
N VAL A 249 0.22 -21.96 -3.93
CA VAL A 249 -0.53 -23.15 -3.46
C VAL A 249 -0.96 -24.04 -4.63
N ILE A 250 -1.51 -23.46 -5.70
CA ILE A 250 -2.02 -24.21 -6.85
C ILE A 250 -0.91 -24.92 -7.63
N TYR A 251 0.31 -24.39 -7.60
CA TYR A 251 1.46 -24.96 -8.30
C TYR A 251 2.19 -26.00 -7.45
N LEU A 252 2.24 -25.79 -6.13
CA LEU A 252 2.88 -26.66 -5.15
C LEU A 252 1.98 -27.85 -4.77
N SER A 253 0.66 -27.69 -4.83
CA SER A 253 -0.33 -28.75 -4.64
C SER A 253 -1.33 -28.76 -5.80
N PRO A 254 -0.95 -29.32 -6.96
CA PRO A 254 -1.77 -29.27 -8.17
C PRO A 254 -2.95 -30.26 -8.16
N SER A 255 -2.92 -31.26 -7.27
CA SER A 255 -3.94 -32.30 -7.13
C SER A 255 -5.35 -31.70 -6.99
N PRO A 256 -6.38 -32.23 -7.66
CA PRO A 256 -6.41 -33.47 -8.45
C PRO A 256 -5.93 -33.35 -9.90
N TRP A 257 -5.46 -32.18 -10.33
CA TRP A 257 -5.03 -31.93 -11.70
C TRP A 257 -3.50 -31.93 -11.85
N GLU A 258 -3.03 -31.81 -13.09
CA GLU A 258 -1.62 -31.52 -13.38
C GLU A 258 -1.30 -30.04 -13.12
N ARG A 259 -0.02 -29.71 -12.89
CA ARG A 259 0.42 -28.31 -12.68
C ARG A 259 -0.04 -27.39 -13.83
N PRO A 260 -0.52 -26.16 -13.56
CA PRO A 260 -1.02 -25.30 -14.62
C PRO A 260 0.07 -24.94 -15.65
N SER A 261 -0.18 -25.27 -16.93
CA SER A 261 0.70 -24.90 -18.05
C SER A 261 0.46 -23.49 -18.58
N SER A 262 -0.67 -22.87 -18.25
CA SER A 262 -1.01 -21.49 -18.63
C SER A 262 -1.43 -20.64 -17.43
N GLY A 263 -1.12 -19.35 -17.49
CA GLY A 263 -1.45 -18.42 -16.40
C GLY A 263 -2.97 -18.28 -16.18
N PHE A 264 -3.77 -18.39 -17.25
CA PHE A 264 -5.22 -18.32 -17.14
C PHE A 264 -5.81 -19.54 -16.41
N VAL A 265 -5.31 -20.75 -16.69
CA VAL A 265 -5.71 -21.96 -15.94
C VAL A 265 -5.30 -21.84 -14.48
N GLY A 266 -4.08 -21.34 -14.20
CA GLY A 266 -3.64 -21.05 -12.83
C GLY A 266 -4.61 -20.11 -12.10
N PHE A 267 -4.96 -18.99 -12.74
CA PHE A 267 -5.94 -18.02 -12.22
C PHE A 267 -7.32 -18.65 -11.92
N LEU A 268 -7.90 -19.40 -12.85
CA LEU A 268 -9.21 -20.05 -12.64
C LEU A 268 -9.17 -21.07 -11.49
N ARG A 269 -8.07 -21.79 -11.34
CA ARG A 269 -7.90 -22.73 -10.23
C ARG A 269 -7.74 -22.03 -8.88
N VAL A 270 -7.11 -20.86 -8.83
CA VAL A 270 -7.10 -20.03 -7.62
C VAL A 270 -8.52 -19.61 -7.24
N LEU A 271 -9.33 -19.15 -8.19
CA LEU A 271 -10.74 -18.80 -7.93
C LEU A 271 -11.54 -20.01 -7.43
N LYS A 272 -11.36 -21.18 -8.07
CA LYS A 272 -12.01 -22.42 -7.65
C LYS A 272 -11.59 -22.84 -6.24
N PHE A 273 -10.31 -22.70 -5.90
CA PHE A 273 -9.79 -22.96 -4.56
C PHE A 273 -10.44 -22.03 -3.53
N ILE A 274 -10.46 -20.72 -3.78
CA ILE A 274 -11.07 -19.74 -2.87
C ILE A 274 -12.58 -20.01 -2.69
N ALA A 275 -13.29 -20.32 -3.77
CA ALA A 275 -14.72 -20.64 -3.75
C ALA A 275 -15.03 -21.87 -2.87
N GLY A 276 -14.14 -22.87 -2.86
CA GLY A 276 -14.27 -24.10 -2.08
C GLY A 276 -13.68 -24.04 -0.66
N TRP A 277 -12.88 -23.03 -0.32
CA TRP A 277 -12.13 -22.99 0.93
C TRP A 277 -13.04 -22.87 2.17
N ASP A 278 -12.98 -23.84 3.08
CA ASP A 278 -13.60 -23.73 4.41
C ASP A 278 -12.74 -22.89 5.37
N LEU A 279 -13.06 -21.60 5.41
CA LEU A 279 -12.39 -20.59 6.24
C LEU A 279 -12.37 -20.93 7.74
N LYS A 280 -13.36 -21.70 8.24
CA LYS A 280 -13.46 -22.00 9.66
C LYS A 280 -12.49 -23.09 10.07
N ASN A 281 -12.42 -24.16 9.28
CA ASN A 281 -11.78 -25.41 9.67
C ASN A 281 -10.44 -25.66 8.98
N ASP A 282 -10.22 -25.09 7.80
CA ASP A 282 -9.07 -25.42 6.97
C ASP A 282 -8.02 -24.30 6.98
N PRO A 283 -6.97 -24.39 7.82
CA PRO A 283 -5.79 -23.55 7.63
C PRO A 283 -5.04 -24.00 6.39
N VAL A 284 -4.37 -23.06 5.73
CA VAL A 284 -3.48 -23.34 4.60
C VAL A 284 -2.07 -22.99 5.01
N ILE A 285 -1.20 -23.99 5.08
CA ILE A 285 0.22 -23.82 5.44
C ILE A 285 1.06 -24.31 4.27
N VAL A 286 1.98 -23.47 3.82
CA VAL A 286 2.76 -23.67 2.60
C VAL A 286 4.24 -23.59 2.88
N ASP A 287 4.98 -24.61 2.46
CA ASP A 287 6.41 -24.54 2.26
C ASP A 287 6.70 -24.04 0.85
N LEU A 288 7.19 -22.81 0.74
CA LEU A 288 7.56 -22.24 -0.55
C LEU A 288 8.90 -22.77 -1.07
N ASP A 289 9.71 -23.40 -0.21
CA ASP A 289 10.99 -23.98 -0.56
C ASP A 289 10.79 -25.43 -1.03
N GLU A 290 10.54 -25.60 -2.33
CA GLU A 290 10.36 -26.94 -2.90
C GLU A 290 11.68 -27.70 -2.94
N SER A 291 11.82 -28.74 -2.12
CA SER A 291 12.94 -29.68 -2.21
C SER A 291 12.81 -30.54 -3.47
N ASN A 292 13.94 -30.81 -4.14
CA ASN A 292 13.98 -31.53 -5.42
C ASN A 292 13.37 -32.94 -5.38
N ASP A 293 13.20 -33.53 -4.19
CA ASP A 293 12.64 -34.87 -4.00
C ASP A 293 11.10 -34.93 -3.97
N SER A 294 10.41 -33.79 -3.96
CA SER A 294 8.95 -33.71 -3.77
C SER A 294 8.16 -33.89 -5.07
N LYS A 295 8.25 -35.06 -5.71
CA LYS A 295 7.31 -35.45 -6.80
C LYS A 295 5.87 -35.67 -6.32
N ARG A 296 5.60 -35.59 -5.01
CA ARG A 296 4.27 -35.79 -4.40
C ARG A 296 4.01 -34.71 -3.34
N GLY A 297 3.17 -33.74 -3.68
CA GLY A 297 2.39 -32.80 -2.85
C GLY A 297 2.57 -32.76 -1.32
N GLY A 298 3.80 -32.61 -0.80
CA GLY A 298 4.10 -32.49 0.64
C GLY A 298 4.33 -31.06 1.11
N ASN A 299 4.32 -30.08 0.20
CA ASN A 299 4.69 -28.70 0.49
C ASN A 299 3.49 -27.84 0.90
N VAL A 300 2.28 -28.39 0.81
CA VAL A 300 1.06 -27.68 1.20
C VAL A 300 0.26 -28.60 2.09
N VAL A 301 -0.15 -28.09 3.24
CA VAL A 301 -1.11 -28.75 4.10
C VAL A 301 -2.36 -27.87 4.19
N ILE A 302 -3.50 -28.51 3.93
CA ILE A 302 -4.82 -27.91 4.03
C ILE A 302 -5.60 -28.71 5.07
N GLY A 303 -6.15 -28.03 6.06
CA GLY A 303 -6.88 -28.70 7.14
C GLY A 303 -6.01 -28.98 8.38
N THR A 304 -6.61 -29.64 9.36
CA THR A 304 -5.99 -29.88 10.67
C THR A 304 -5.44 -31.30 10.87
N SER A 305 -5.48 -32.14 9.85
CA SER A 305 -5.02 -33.52 9.93
C SER A 305 -3.50 -33.61 9.82
N SER A 306 -2.87 -34.13 10.87
CA SER A 306 -1.41 -34.25 11.03
C SER A 306 -0.75 -35.30 10.12
N ASN A 307 -1.53 -36.13 9.42
CA ASN A 307 -1.02 -37.22 8.56
C ASN A 307 -0.54 -36.75 7.17
N THR A 308 -0.52 -35.44 6.90
CA THR A 308 -0.23 -34.86 5.58
C THR A 308 1.22 -34.41 5.37
N ILE A 309 2.06 -34.44 6.41
CA ILE A 309 3.44 -33.96 6.34
C ILE A 309 4.37 -35.10 5.88
N ALA A 310 4.61 -35.20 4.58
CA ALA A 310 5.60 -36.11 4.01
C ALA A 310 7.01 -35.48 4.00
N THR A 311 7.49 -34.95 5.14
CA THR A 311 8.85 -34.37 5.24
C THR A 311 9.68 -35.09 6.30
N ASN A 312 10.87 -35.56 5.92
CA ASN A 312 11.85 -36.14 6.83
C ASN A 312 12.57 -35.09 7.70
N GLU A 313 12.33 -33.80 7.45
CA GLU A 313 13.01 -32.68 8.11
C GLU A 313 12.28 -32.27 9.39
N THR A 314 12.85 -32.62 10.54
CA THR A 314 12.26 -32.40 11.88
C THR A 314 11.99 -30.93 12.18
N ALA A 315 12.83 -30.00 11.69
CA ALA A 315 12.64 -28.57 11.88
C ALA A 315 11.36 -28.05 11.21
N LYS A 316 11.12 -28.40 9.94
CA LYS A 316 9.90 -28.02 9.20
C LYS A 316 8.65 -28.57 9.87
N LYS A 317 8.70 -29.82 10.35
CA LYS A 317 7.63 -30.46 11.09
C LYS A 317 7.28 -29.69 12.37
N ASN A 318 8.27 -29.27 13.15
CA ASN A 318 8.03 -28.50 14.38
C ASN A 318 7.38 -27.14 14.10
N ILE A 319 7.82 -26.43 13.06
CA ILE A 319 7.23 -25.13 12.66
C ILE A 319 5.78 -25.34 12.22
N PHE A 320 5.51 -26.39 11.45
CA PHE A 320 4.18 -26.74 11.02
C PHE A 320 3.24 -27.04 12.20
N GLU A 321 3.67 -27.88 13.13
CA GLU A 321 2.89 -28.23 14.32
C GLU A 321 2.59 -26.99 15.18
N ASN A 322 3.56 -26.08 15.32
CA ASN A 322 3.38 -24.80 16.00
C ASN A 322 2.31 -23.93 15.32
N LEU A 323 2.37 -23.78 13.99
CA LEU A 323 1.37 -23.03 13.23
C LEU A 323 -0.03 -23.62 13.36
N LEU A 324 -0.13 -24.95 13.36
CA LEU A 324 -1.40 -25.65 13.53
C LEU A 324 -1.97 -25.46 14.94
N GLU A 325 -1.11 -25.50 15.96
CA GLU A 325 -1.49 -25.22 17.34
C GLU A 325 -1.98 -23.77 17.49
N ARG A 326 -1.27 -22.81 16.90
CA ARG A 326 -1.71 -21.39 16.87
C ARG A 326 -3.10 -21.27 16.24
N PHE A 327 -3.32 -21.88 15.07
CA PHE A 327 -4.64 -21.88 14.43
C PHE A 327 -5.73 -22.46 15.35
N LYS A 328 -5.47 -23.61 15.98
CA LYS A 328 -6.42 -24.25 16.90
C LYS A 328 -6.73 -23.34 18.10
N ASN A 329 -5.73 -22.70 18.69
CA ASN A 329 -5.91 -21.78 19.81
C ASN A 329 -6.72 -20.55 19.38
N MET A 330 -6.41 -19.98 18.22
CA MET A 330 -7.19 -18.86 17.66
C MET A 330 -8.64 -19.23 17.39
N ARG A 331 -8.93 -20.43 16.90
CA ARG A 331 -10.31 -20.91 16.69
C ARG A 331 -11.03 -21.24 18.00
N LYS A 332 -10.31 -21.60 19.07
CA LYS A 332 -10.89 -21.76 20.42
C LYS A 332 -11.27 -20.41 21.04
N GLU A 333 -10.40 -19.42 20.93
CA GLU A 333 -10.63 -18.06 21.45
C GLU A 333 -11.67 -17.30 20.61
N ASP A 334 -11.61 -17.43 19.29
CA ASP A 334 -12.52 -16.82 18.32
C ASP A 334 -13.27 -17.90 17.52
N GLY A 335 -14.26 -18.52 18.17
CA GLY A 335 -15.11 -19.54 17.54
C GLY A 335 -15.89 -19.05 16.31
N ASN A 336 -16.01 -17.72 16.15
CA ASN A 336 -16.65 -17.07 15.01
C ASN A 336 -15.66 -16.63 13.93
N TYR A 337 -14.36 -16.92 14.09
CA TYR A 337 -13.27 -16.64 13.15
C TYR A 337 -13.31 -15.20 12.60
N LYS A 338 -13.62 -14.23 13.47
CA LYS A 338 -13.63 -12.80 13.13
C LYS A 338 -12.23 -12.32 12.75
N HIS A 339 -11.21 -12.83 13.45
CA HIS A 339 -9.80 -12.61 13.18
C HIS A 339 -9.23 -13.79 12.38
N SER A 340 -8.25 -13.49 11.53
CA SER A 340 -7.61 -14.46 10.64
C SER A 340 -8.60 -15.40 9.94
N SER A 341 -9.62 -14.82 9.31
CA SER A 341 -10.68 -15.59 8.65
C SER A 341 -10.10 -16.44 7.51
N MET A 342 -9.12 -15.91 6.77
CA MET A 342 -8.38 -16.66 5.75
C MET A 342 -6.98 -16.98 6.29
N PHE A 343 -6.84 -18.07 7.04
CA PHE A 343 -5.56 -18.45 7.63
C PHE A 343 -4.62 -19.04 6.57
N LEU A 344 -3.68 -18.21 6.10
CA LEU A 344 -2.63 -18.58 5.15
C LEU A 344 -1.27 -18.32 5.79
N ALA A 345 -0.45 -19.36 5.89
CA ALA A 345 0.86 -19.26 6.51
C ALA A 345 1.96 -19.90 5.66
N THR A 346 3.19 -19.40 5.80
CA THR A 346 4.39 -19.97 5.19
C THR A 346 5.42 -20.38 6.23
N ILE A 347 6.29 -21.29 5.85
CA ILE A 347 7.39 -21.77 6.71
C ILE A 347 8.65 -20.96 6.42
N ASN A 348 9.34 -20.51 7.47
CA ASN A 348 10.67 -19.91 7.37
C ASN A 348 11.66 -20.74 8.21
N THR A 349 12.42 -21.60 7.55
CA THR A 349 13.42 -22.46 8.19
C THR A 349 14.62 -21.69 8.73
N ILE A 350 14.99 -20.56 8.12
CA ILE A 350 16.15 -19.74 8.51
C ILE A 350 15.93 -19.14 9.90
N SER A 351 14.74 -18.57 10.15
CA SER A 351 14.40 -18.02 11.47
C SER A 351 13.72 -19.03 12.39
N ASN A 352 13.47 -20.25 11.91
CA ASN A 352 12.69 -21.27 12.61
C ASN A 352 11.32 -20.76 13.12
N GLU A 353 10.66 -19.92 12.32
CA GLU A 353 9.37 -19.30 12.63
C GLU A 353 8.37 -19.52 11.48
N GLY A 354 7.08 -19.57 11.80
CA GLY A 354 5.99 -19.55 10.81
C GLY A 354 5.49 -18.13 10.58
N ILE A 355 5.26 -17.76 9.32
CA ILE A 355 4.79 -16.42 8.92
C ILE A 355 3.31 -16.52 8.54
N ILE A 356 2.44 -15.78 9.22
CA ILE A 356 1.00 -15.74 8.91
C ILE A 356 0.70 -14.50 8.07
N TRP A 357 0.21 -14.71 6.85
CA TRP A 357 -0.08 -13.63 5.89
C TRP A 357 -1.53 -13.14 5.96
N GLY A 358 -2.39 -13.90 6.63
CA GLY A 358 -3.81 -13.58 6.83
C GLY A 358 -4.16 -13.23 8.28
N GLU A 359 -3.23 -12.67 9.07
CA GLU A 359 -3.42 -12.50 10.51
C GLU A 359 -4.48 -11.42 10.82
N GLU A 360 -4.24 -10.18 10.39
CA GLU A 360 -5.16 -9.05 10.58
C GLU A 360 -6.20 -8.91 9.47
N LYS A 361 -5.85 -9.31 8.26
CA LYS A 361 -6.62 -9.08 7.05
C LYS A 361 -6.59 -10.29 6.11
N PRO A 362 -7.64 -10.56 5.34
CA PRO A 362 -8.90 -9.81 5.28
C PRO A 362 -9.77 -10.02 6.53
N SER A 363 -10.62 -9.03 6.82
CA SER A 363 -11.67 -9.20 7.84
C SER A 363 -12.70 -10.24 7.37
N LYS A 364 -13.45 -10.82 8.30
CA LYS A 364 -14.47 -11.83 7.98
C LYS A 364 -15.44 -11.41 6.87
N VAL A 365 -15.93 -10.17 6.92
CA VAL A 365 -16.88 -9.64 5.91
C VAL A 365 -16.21 -9.63 4.53
N VAL A 366 -14.96 -9.18 4.46
CA VAL A 366 -14.21 -9.16 3.20
C VAL A 366 -13.88 -10.59 2.74
N ALA A 367 -13.50 -11.49 3.64
CA ALA A 367 -13.23 -12.89 3.33
C ALA A 367 -14.44 -13.59 2.69
N ILE A 368 -15.64 -13.39 3.26
CA ILE A 368 -16.90 -13.90 2.70
C ILE A 368 -17.16 -13.28 1.32
N ARG A 369 -17.00 -11.97 1.18
CA ARG A 369 -17.16 -11.28 -0.10
C ARG A 369 -16.24 -11.84 -1.19
N ILE A 370 -14.96 -12.09 -0.88
CA ILE A 370 -14.01 -12.70 -1.81
C ILE A 370 -14.52 -14.08 -2.26
N LYS A 371 -15.00 -14.90 -1.32
CA LYS A 371 -15.52 -16.24 -1.60
C LYS A 371 -16.74 -16.20 -2.52
N GLU A 372 -17.69 -15.32 -2.26
CA GLU A 372 -18.89 -15.17 -3.10
C GLU A 372 -18.55 -14.62 -4.49
N LEU A 373 -17.64 -13.64 -4.60
CA LEU A 373 -17.15 -13.17 -5.90
C LEU A 373 -16.44 -14.27 -6.68
N ALA A 374 -15.65 -15.11 -6.01
CA ALA A 374 -14.97 -16.24 -6.63
C ALA A 374 -15.97 -17.29 -7.15
N LYS A 375 -17.00 -17.63 -6.37
CA LYS A 375 -18.09 -18.52 -6.82
C LYS A 375 -18.80 -17.96 -8.06
N ALA A 376 -19.22 -16.70 -8.00
CA ALA A 376 -19.89 -16.04 -9.12
C ALA A 376 -19.01 -15.99 -10.39
N ALA A 377 -17.70 -15.78 -10.23
CA ALA A 377 -16.75 -15.81 -11.33
C ALA A 377 -16.65 -17.21 -11.96
N ILE A 378 -16.56 -18.27 -11.15
CA ILE A 378 -16.53 -19.66 -11.65
C ILE A 378 -17.83 -20.02 -12.37
N GLU A 379 -18.99 -19.70 -11.78
CA GLU A 379 -20.28 -19.93 -12.45
C GLU A 379 -20.40 -19.17 -13.78
N CYS A 380 -19.85 -17.96 -13.85
CA CYS A 380 -19.80 -17.20 -15.10
C CYS A 380 -18.94 -17.90 -16.15
N VAL A 381 -17.77 -18.43 -15.75
CA VAL A 381 -16.89 -19.19 -16.66
C VAL A 381 -17.55 -20.47 -17.12
N ASP A 382 -18.18 -21.22 -16.22
CA ASP A 382 -18.88 -22.46 -16.56
C ASP A 382 -19.99 -22.17 -17.59
N LYS A 383 -20.79 -21.11 -17.38
CA LYS A 383 -21.83 -20.70 -18.35
C LYS A 383 -21.25 -20.32 -19.71
N ILE A 384 -20.09 -19.66 -19.76
CA ILE A 384 -19.41 -19.32 -21.03
C ILE A 384 -18.97 -20.60 -21.75
N ILE A 385 -18.38 -21.55 -21.02
CA ILE A 385 -17.90 -22.82 -21.58
C ILE A 385 -19.08 -23.68 -22.06
N PHE A 386 -20.13 -23.83 -21.25
CA PHE A 386 -21.30 -24.66 -21.58
C PHE A 386 -22.10 -24.17 -22.79
N LYS A 387 -22.15 -22.86 -23.05
CA LYS A 387 -22.85 -22.31 -24.23
C LYS A 387 -22.26 -22.79 -25.56
N GLY A 388 -20.98 -23.15 -25.59
CA GLY A 388 -20.27 -23.55 -26.80
C GLY A 388 -20.12 -22.42 -27.83
N GLY A 389 -19.26 -22.62 -28.83
CA GLY A 389 -19.04 -21.66 -29.93
C GLY A 389 -17.82 -20.75 -29.76
N LYS A 390 -17.69 -19.76 -30.65
CA LYS A 390 -16.56 -18.81 -30.65
C LYS A 390 -16.73 -17.85 -29.46
N VAL A 391 -15.93 -18.06 -28.42
CA VAL A 391 -15.97 -17.23 -27.22
C VAL A 391 -15.42 -15.83 -27.53
N ASP A 392 -16.25 -14.79 -27.37
CA ASP A 392 -15.79 -13.41 -27.44
C ASP A 392 -15.01 -13.08 -26.17
N ASN A 393 -13.79 -12.55 -26.32
CA ASN A 393 -12.96 -12.07 -25.21
C ASN A 393 -13.71 -11.07 -24.30
N LYS A 394 -14.74 -10.39 -24.81
CA LYS A 394 -15.60 -9.50 -24.01
C LYS A 394 -16.35 -10.24 -22.89
N GLU A 395 -16.66 -11.53 -23.04
CA GLU A 395 -17.38 -12.28 -22.00
C GLU A 395 -16.49 -12.52 -20.77
N PHE A 396 -15.22 -12.86 -20.98
CA PHE A 396 -14.25 -13.03 -19.88
C PHE A 396 -13.90 -11.72 -19.18
N LYS A 397 -14.05 -10.57 -19.85
CA LYS A 397 -13.87 -9.25 -19.19
C LYS A 397 -14.84 -9.04 -18.03
N ARG A 398 -16.01 -9.70 -18.04
CA ARG A 398 -17.00 -9.62 -16.96
C ARG A 398 -16.46 -10.14 -15.62
N LEU A 399 -15.47 -11.04 -15.65
CA LEU A 399 -14.81 -11.54 -14.43
C LEU A 399 -14.10 -10.42 -13.65
N PHE A 400 -13.75 -9.33 -14.33
CA PHE A 400 -13.06 -8.17 -13.78
C PHE A 400 -14.00 -6.97 -13.58
N ILE A 401 -15.32 -7.18 -13.54
CA ILE A 401 -16.28 -6.12 -13.26
C ILE A 401 -16.85 -6.35 -11.87
N THR A 402 -16.68 -5.37 -10.99
CA THR A 402 -17.20 -5.43 -9.62
C THR A 402 -18.68 -5.03 -9.55
N PRO A 403 -19.53 -5.78 -8.82
CA PRO A 403 -20.88 -5.34 -8.53
C PRO A 403 -20.86 -4.16 -7.54
N LEU A 404 -21.47 -3.04 -7.92
CA LEU A 404 -21.50 -1.82 -7.10
C LEU A 404 -22.73 -1.71 -6.19
N GLN A 405 -23.63 -2.69 -6.23
CA GLN A 405 -24.89 -2.69 -5.48
C GLN A 405 -24.67 -2.89 -3.98
N ASP A 406 -23.60 -3.58 -3.60
CA ASP A 406 -23.30 -3.95 -2.21
C ASP A 406 -22.54 -2.86 -1.43
N TYR A 407 -22.46 -1.64 -1.97
CA TYR A 407 -21.82 -0.50 -1.32
C TYR A 407 -22.86 0.53 -0.91
N ASP A 408 -22.76 1.07 0.30
CA ASP A 408 -23.68 2.10 0.81
C ASP A 408 -23.48 3.45 0.11
N ALA A 409 -22.25 3.73 -0.32
CA ALA A 409 -21.95 4.91 -1.12
C ALA A 409 -20.79 4.65 -2.09
N ILE A 410 -20.81 5.35 -3.22
CA ILE A 410 -19.75 5.35 -4.24
C ILE A 410 -19.19 6.76 -4.35
N ILE A 411 -17.90 6.93 -4.06
CA ILE A 411 -17.18 8.18 -4.22
C ILE A 411 -16.53 8.15 -5.61
N HIS A 412 -16.99 9.02 -6.52
CA HIS A 412 -16.43 9.17 -7.86
C HIS A 412 -15.24 10.13 -7.83
N LEU A 413 -14.14 9.72 -8.45
CA LEU A 413 -12.90 10.48 -8.52
C LEU A 413 -12.73 11.07 -9.91
N ASN A 414 -12.15 12.27 -9.98
CA ASN A 414 -11.81 12.92 -11.23
C ASN A 414 -10.64 12.17 -11.91
N PRO A 415 -10.86 11.51 -13.06
CA PRO A 415 -9.82 10.72 -13.73
C PRO A 415 -8.58 11.53 -14.14
N ASN A 416 -8.72 12.85 -14.36
CA ASN A 416 -7.59 13.73 -14.69
C ASN A 416 -6.61 13.92 -13.53
N LEU A 417 -6.96 13.55 -12.30
CA LEU A 417 -6.08 13.68 -11.15
C LEU A 417 -5.57 12.33 -10.66
N CYS A 418 -6.14 11.24 -11.17
CA CYS A 418 -5.71 9.88 -10.87
C CYS A 418 -4.44 9.53 -11.67
N THR A 419 -3.27 9.56 -11.01
CA THR A 419 -1.97 9.30 -11.66
C THR A 419 -1.84 7.90 -12.25
N ARG A 420 -2.64 6.95 -11.75
CA ARG A 420 -2.75 5.56 -12.25
C ARG A 420 -3.91 5.32 -13.23
N TYR A 421 -4.71 6.32 -13.62
CA TYR A 421 -5.91 6.07 -14.45
C TYR A 421 -5.63 5.36 -15.78
N TYR A 422 -4.43 5.56 -16.35
CA TYR A 422 -3.97 4.82 -17.53
C TYR A 422 -3.91 3.30 -17.34
N GLN A 423 -3.85 2.82 -16.09
CA GLN A 423 -3.86 1.40 -15.74
C GLN A 423 -5.27 0.83 -15.62
N ASN A 424 -6.34 1.64 -15.75
CA ASN A 424 -7.72 1.18 -15.66
C ASN A 424 -8.02 0.05 -16.68
N LEU A 425 -9.04 -0.78 -16.42
CA LEU A 425 -9.45 -1.84 -17.35
C LEU A 425 -10.01 -1.28 -18.67
N ASN A 426 -10.73 -0.17 -18.60
CA ASN A 426 -11.34 0.50 -19.75
C ASN A 426 -11.16 2.02 -19.61
N PRO A 427 -9.93 2.55 -19.74
CA PRO A 427 -9.71 3.98 -19.59
C PRO A 427 -10.32 4.75 -20.76
N ASP A 428 -11.00 5.86 -20.46
CA ASP A 428 -11.45 6.77 -21.50
C ASP A 428 -10.25 7.60 -22.03
N LYS A 429 -10.08 7.55 -23.36
CA LYS A 429 -8.99 8.22 -24.06
C LYS A 429 -9.09 9.74 -23.99
N SER A 430 -10.26 10.30 -23.70
CA SER A 430 -10.46 11.75 -23.55
C SER A 430 -9.60 12.36 -22.43
N TYR A 431 -9.30 11.58 -21.38
CA TYR A 431 -8.48 11.98 -20.24
C TYR A 431 -6.97 11.89 -20.49
N PHE A 432 -6.56 11.39 -21.65
CA PHE A 432 -5.15 11.36 -22.07
C PHE A 432 -4.90 12.55 -22.99
N GLU A 433 -3.95 13.40 -22.61
CA GLU A 433 -3.57 14.53 -23.45
C GLU A 433 -3.16 14.04 -24.85
N LYS A 434 -3.83 14.56 -25.90
CA LYS A 434 -3.32 14.46 -27.26
C LYS A 434 -2.03 15.28 -27.31
N ASN A 435 -0.93 14.67 -27.77
CA ASN A 435 0.37 15.31 -27.98
C ASN A 435 0.35 16.33 -29.13
N ASN A 436 -0.61 17.27 -29.16
CA ASN A 436 -0.61 18.39 -30.09
C ASN A 436 -0.65 19.67 -29.27
N GLU A 437 0.49 20.36 -29.25
CA GLU A 437 0.71 21.80 -29.07
C GLU A 437 -0.12 22.56 -28.00
N SER A 438 0.62 23.29 -27.16
CA SER A 438 0.15 24.28 -26.16
C SER A 438 -0.23 23.75 -24.76
N LEU A 439 0.79 23.46 -23.94
CA LEU A 439 0.72 23.91 -22.54
C LEU A 439 1.55 25.19 -22.42
N ASN A 440 0.85 26.32 -22.44
CA ASN A 440 1.37 27.57 -21.91
C ASN A 440 1.61 27.41 -20.41
N ASN A 441 2.74 27.93 -19.95
CA ASN A 441 3.38 27.79 -18.64
C ASN A 441 2.59 28.32 -17.42
N THR A 442 1.26 28.45 -17.48
CA THR A 442 0.47 29.13 -16.44
C THR A 442 -0.27 28.21 -15.47
N LYS A 443 -0.49 26.92 -15.77
CA LYS A 443 -1.26 26.03 -14.88
C LYS A 443 -0.42 25.19 -13.91
N SER A 444 0.86 24.93 -14.22
CA SER A 444 1.77 24.17 -13.35
C SER A 444 2.17 24.94 -12.08
N ASN A 445 2.20 26.27 -12.16
CA ASN A 445 2.61 27.15 -11.06
C ASN A 445 1.57 27.28 -9.94
N ASN A 446 0.31 26.89 -10.17
CA ASN A 446 -0.74 27.05 -9.17
C ASN A 446 -0.77 25.94 -8.10
N ILE A 447 -0.18 24.76 -8.37
CA ILE A 447 -0.13 23.66 -7.39
C ILE A 447 1.10 23.80 -6.49
N LEU A 448 2.24 24.25 -7.03
CA LEU A 448 3.41 24.60 -6.22
C LEU A 448 3.13 25.78 -5.28
N LYS A 449 2.38 26.79 -5.75
CA LYS A 449 1.90 27.88 -4.88
C LYS A 449 0.95 27.41 -3.77
N LEU A 450 0.21 26.32 -3.97
CA LEU A 450 -0.69 25.78 -2.95
C LEU A 450 0.12 25.10 -1.82
N PHE A 451 1.25 24.46 -2.14
CA PHE A 451 2.19 23.92 -1.15
C PHE A 451 2.98 25.03 -0.42
N GLU A 452 3.33 26.12 -1.11
CA GLU A 452 4.00 27.28 -0.47
C GLU A 452 3.08 28.05 0.48
N LEU A 453 1.75 28.03 0.24
CA LEU A 453 0.76 28.68 1.10
C LEU A 453 0.47 27.92 2.41
N GLU A 454 0.83 26.63 2.50
CA GLU A 454 0.69 25.83 3.73
C GLU A 454 1.93 25.89 4.63
N SER A 455 3.09 26.32 4.10
CA SER A 455 4.27 26.68 4.88
C SER A 455 4.27 28.19 5.15
N GLY A 456 3.67 28.63 6.25
CA GLY A 456 3.45 30.04 6.61
C GLY A 456 4.70 30.93 6.69
N ILE A 457 5.27 31.30 5.55
CA ILE A 457 6.29 32.34 5.40
C ILE A 457 5.69 33.42 4.49
N SER A 458 4.98 34.36 5.11
CA SER A 458 4.43 35.52 4.41
C SER A 458 5.52 36.58 4.22
N ASN A 459 6.14 36.63 3.04
CA ASN A 459 6.82 37.84 2.59
C ASN A 459 5.77 38.80 2.01
N ARG A 460 5.39 39.80 2.81
CA ARG A 460 4.61 40.96 2.35
C ARG A 460 5.47 41.84 1.44
N SER A 461 5.23 41.81 0.14
CA SER A 461 5.61 42.91 -0.75
C SER A 461 4.38 43.79 -0.98
N ASN A 462 4.43 45.01 -0.45
CA ASN A 462 3.52 46.09 -0.80
C ASN A 462 3.90 46.61 -2.19
N ASN A 463 2.97 46.54 -3.14
CA ASN A 463 2.94 47.42 -4.30
C ASN A 463 2.13 48.65 -3.94
N ASN A 464 2.69 49.84 -4.11
CA ASN A 464 1.96 51.04 -4.55
C ASN A 464 2.98 52.01 -5.15
N ASN A 465 2.74 52.39 -6.41
CA ASN A 465 3.47 53.43 -7.13
C ASN A 465 2.92 54.81 -6.77
N ASP A 466 3.86 55.74 -6.68
CA ASP A 466 3.87 57.16 -7.07
C ASP A 466 2.71 58.07 -6.68
N ASP A 467 3.03 59.10 -5.87
CA ASP A 467 2.85 60.50 -6.27
C ASP A 467 3.57 61.50 -5.32
N ASN A 468 4.43 62.32 -5.92
CA ASN A 468 4.78 63.73 -5.68
C ASN A 468 5.02 64.34 -4.28
N ASN A 469 6.03 65.23 -4.30
CA ASN A 469 6.26 66.45 -3.50
C ASN A 469 7.13 66.42 -2.21
N SER A 470 8.33 66.99 -2.40
CA SER A 470 8.84 68.19 -1.72
C SER A 470 9.48 68.10 -0.33
N ILE A 471 10.74 68.58 -0.30
CA ILE A 471 11.36 69.49 0.68
C ILE A 471 12.06 68.90 1.94
N SER A 472 13.34 69.34 2.04
CA SER A 472 14.19 69.63 3.21
C SER A 472 14.96 68.52 3.93
N ASN A 473 16.29 68.59 3.73
CA ASN A 473 17.34 68.75 4.74
C ASN A 473 17.06 68.29 6.18
N ASN A 474 17.92 67.41 6.70
CA ASN A 474 18.90 67.82 7.70
C ASN A 474 19.98 66.76 7.95
N ASN A 475 21.21 67.28 8.05
CA ASN A 475 22.42 66.60 8.48
C ASN A 475 22.34 66.14 9.94
N ALA A 476 22.93 64.99 10.26
CA ALA A 476 23.70 64.81 11.49
C ALA A 476 24.60 63.57 11.36
N SER A 477 25.87 63.84 11.06
CA SER A 477 27.04 62.99 11.24
C SER A 477 27.31 62.73 12.72
N ILE A 478 27.58 61.48 13.10
CA ILE A 478 28.51 61.10 14.19
C ILE A 478 29.22 59.82 13.72
N ASP A 479 30.54 59.95 13.53
CA ASP A 479 31.50 58.86 13.43
C ASP A 479 31.73 58.26 14.83
N ASP A 480 31.85 56.93 14.93
CA ASP A 480 32.93 56.34 15.74
C ASP A 480 33.22 54.88 15.38
N LYS A 481 34.50 54.53 15.52
CA LYS A 481 35.22 53.43 14.87
C LYS A 481 35.18 52.10 15.64
N ASN A 482 35.36 51.03 14.86
CA ASN A 482 35.98 49.71 15.18
C ASN A 482 35.20 48.77 16.12
N GLU A 483 35.07 47.45 15.91
CA GLU A 483 36.09 46.49 15.46
C GLU A 483 35.44 45.15 15.02
N GLY A 484 35.94 44.60 13.90
CA GLY A 484 36.02 43.17 13.54
C GLY A 484 34.89 42.18 13.83
N LYS A 485 34.01 41.94 12.84
CA LYS A 485 33.41 40.61 12.63
C LYS A 485 33.39 40.23 11.15
N SER A 486 33.86 39.01 10.90
CA SER A 486 33.97 38.27 9.65
C SER A 486 32.83 38.52 8.66
N LYS A 487 33.20 39.01 7.47
CA LYS A 487 32.38 38.91 6.25
C LYS A 487 32.30 37.45 5.85
N ASP A 488 31.16 36.82 6.14
CA ASP A 488 30.65 35.64 5.43
C ASP A 488 29.15 35.58 5.69
N SER A 489 28.42 36.53 5.12
CA SER A 489 26.96 36.49 5.06
C SER A 489 26.51 36.93 3.67
N GLU A 490 25.56 36.15 3.14
CA GLU A 490 24.65 36.51 2.06
C GLU A 490 25.13 36.29 0.62
N ASN A 491 25.55 35.06 0.33
CA ASN A 491 25.18 34.43 -0.94
C ASN A 491 24.06 33.42 -0.67
N ASN A 492 22.87 33.93 -0.33
CA ASN A 492 21.62 33.17 -0.45
C ASN A 492 21.30 33.05 -1.94
N VAL A 493 22.04 32.19 -2.62
CA VAL A 493 21.69 31.69 -3.93
C VAL A 493 20.35 31.00 -3.76
N ASN A 494 19.31 31.57 -4.35
CA ASN A 494 18.09 30.86 -4.73
C ASN A 494 18.50 29.62 -5.55
N LYS A 495 18.88 28.54 -4.87
CA LYS A 495 19.02 27.22 -5.46
C LYS A 495 17.61 26.83 -5.86
N LYS A 496 17.26 27.03 -7.13
CA LYS A 496 16.13 26.33 -7.75
C LYS A 496 16.26 24.87 -7.34
N GLU A 497 15.33 24.38 -6.54
CA GLU A 497 15.28 22.96 -6.21
C GLU A 497 15.33 22.19 -7.52
N GLU A 498 16.28 21.26 -7.63
CA GLU A 498 16.43 20.41 -8.82
C GLU A 498 15.10 19.65 -8.96
N GLU A 499 14.32 19.96 -9.99
CA GLU A 499 13.00 19.36 -10.20
C GLU A 499 13.15 17.82 -10.20
N TRP A 500 12.27 17.12 -9.46
CA TRP A 500 12.39 15.69 -9.20
C TRP A 500 11.08 14.95 -9.54
N PRO A 501 11.13 13.75 -10.14
CA PRO A 501 9.92 13.00 -10.48
C PRO A 501 9.12 12.62 -9.23
N LEU A 502 7.79 12.66 -9.29
CA LEU A 502 6.93 12.24 -8.19
C LEU A 502 6.87 10.69 -8.09
N ILE A 503 7.99 10.08 -7.67
CA ILE A 503 8.16 8.63 -7.57
C ILE A 503 7.20 8.05 -6.52
N GLY A 504 6.37 7.11 -6.95
CA GLY A 504 5.41 6.44 -6.09
C GLY A 504 4.35 7.36 -5.48
N PHE A 505 4.08 8.51 -6.10
CA PHE A 505 2.99 9.40 -5.68
C PHE A 505 1.67 9.02 -6.36
N ASP A 506 0.70 8.61 -5.54
CA ASP A 506 -0.68 8.36 -5.97
C ASP A 506 -1.66 9.12 -5.06
N PRO A 507 -2.32 10.18 -5.57
CA PRO A 507 -3.23 10.98 -4.76
C PRO A 507 -4.45 10.17 -4.29
N VAL A 508 -4.86 9.14 -5.04
CA VAL A 508 -5.98 8.28 -4.64
C VAL A 508 -5.57 7.41 -3.44
N GLU A 509 -4.39 6.79 -3.50
CA GLU A 509 -3.86 6.02 -2.38
C GLU A 509 -3.64 6.89 -1.14
N CYS A 510 -3.10 8.10 -1.29
CA CYS A 510 -2.97 9.06 -0.19
C CYS A 510 -4.33 9.40 0.43
N TYR A 511 -5.32 9.75 -0.39
CA TYR A 511 -6.65 10.10 0.07
C TYR A 511 -7.33 8.94 0.79
N VAL A 512 -7.28 7.72 0.23
CA VAL A 512 -7.92 6.57 0.86
C VAL A 512 -7.22 6.16 2.17
N ASN A 513 -5.89 6.29 2.24
CA ASN A 513 -5.15 6.04 3.49
C ASN A 513 -5.54 7.04 4.58
N GLU A 514 -5.77 8.30 4.23
CA GLU A 514 -6.27 9.32 5.17
C GLU A 514 -7.70 9.00 5.63
N LEU A 515 -8.60 8.68 4.69
CA LEU A 515 -9.96 8.23 5.02
C LEU A 515 -9.96 7.04 5.97
N LYS A 516 -9.06 6.07 5.75
CA LYS A 516 -8.90 4.91 6.62
C LYS A 516 -8.36 5.31 8.00
N LYS A 517 -7.39 6.23 8.07
CA LYS A 517 -6.84 6.72 9.35
C LYS A 517 -7.92 7.38 10.20
N ILE A 518 -8.83 8.14 9.57
CA ILE A 518 -9.87 8.90 10.27
C ILE A 518 -11.09 8.04 10.59
N TYR A 519 -11.52 7.17 9.68
CA TYR A 519 -12.83 6.49 9.75
C TYR A 519 -12.77 4.96 9.83
N SER A 520 -11.63 4.34 10.17
CA SER A 520 -11.50 2.87 10.25
C SER A 520 -12.55 2.18 11.12
N ASP A 521 -12.98 2.84 12.20
CA ASP A 521 -13.96 2.31 13.14
C ASP A 521 -15.40 2.51 12.64
N THR A 522 -15.56 3.39 11.66
CA THR A 522 -16.84 3.92 11.18
C THR A 522 -17.27 3.31 9.85
N ALA A 523 -16.34 3.17 8.91
CA ALA A 523 -16.60 2.68 7.57
C ALA A 523 -15.40 1.91 7.00
N LEU A 524 -15.68 1.03 6.05
CA LEU A 524 -14.70 0.34 5.23
C LEU A 524 -14.68 0.97 3.83
N PHE A 525 -13.49 1.25 3.33
CA PHE A 525 -13.27 1.83 2.00
C PHE A 525 -12.63 0.80 1.08
N PHE A 526 -13.10 0.74 -0.16
CA PHE A 526 -12.70 -0.25 -1.17
C PHE A 526 -12.34 0.50 -2.45
N TYR A 527 -11.13 0.29 -2.99
CA TYR A 527 -10.72 0.91 -4.25
C TYR A 527 -9.81 0.00 -5.07
N ASP A 528 -9.75 0.24 -6.37
CA ASP A 528 -8.80 -0.43 -7.27
C ASP A 528 -7.49 0.37 -7.35
N LYS A 529 -6.44 -0.14 -6.69
CA LYS A 529 -5.08 0.42 -6.76
C LYS A 529 -4.55 0.52 -8.19
N TYR A 530 -5.07 -0.28 -9.12
CA TYR A 530 -4.57 -0.35 -10.50
C TYR A 530 -5.39 0.51 -11.47
N GLY A 531 -5.63 1.77 -11.08
CA GLY A 531 -6.26 2.77 -11.94
C GLY A 531 -7.77 2.93 -11.78
N GLY A 532 -8.33 2.52 -10.64
CA GLY A 532 -9.73 2.79 -10.29
C GLY A 532 -10.06 4.28 -10.30
N SER A 533 -11.28 4.62 -10.70
CA SER A 533 -11.80 5.99 -10.71
C SER A 533 -12.94 6.20 -9.71
N PHE A 534 -13.11 5.26 -8.77
CA PHE A 534 -14.11 5.36 -7.71
C PHE A 534 -13.67 4.56 -6.48
N ILE A 535 -14.26 4.91 -5.34
CA ILE A 535 -14.08 4.24 -4.05
C ILE A 535 -15.45 3.80 -3.55
N GLY A 536 -15.60 2.53 -3.22
CA GLY A 536 -16.78 2.00 -2.54
C GLY A 536 -16.68 2.17 -1.03
N LEU A 537 -17.78 2.56 -0.39
CA LEU A 537 -17.90 2.73 1.06
C LEU A 537 -18.93 1.75 1.61
N VAL A 538 -18.60 1.08 2.70
CA VAL A 538 -19.53 0.27 3.50
C VAL A 538 -19.47 0.75 4.95
N TRP A 539 -20.60 1.14 5.52
CA TRP A 539 -20.69 1.55 6.91
C TRP A 539 -20.55 0.37 7.86
N ASN A 540 -19.96 0.60 9.02
CA ASN A 540 -19.98 -0.38 10.10
C ASN A 540 -21.39 -0.43 10.73
N PRO A 541 -22.12 -1.55 10.61
CA PRO A 541 -23.52 -1.64 11.07
C PRO A 541 -23.66 -1.41 12.59
N ILE A 542 -22.59 -1.64 13.37
CA ILE A 542 -22.58 -1.45 14.83
C ILE A 542 -22.77 0.01 15.23
N ASN A 543 -22.44 0.96 14.35
CA ASN A 543 -22.54 2.39 14.64
C ASN A 543 -23.92 2.99 14.39
N PHE A 544 -24.82 2.22 13.77
CA PHE A 544 -26.24 2.57 13.65
C PHE A 544 -27.06 2.19 14.89
N ILE A 545 -26.49 1.48 15.86
CA ILE A 545 -27.18 1.20 17.13
C ILE A 545 -27.09 2.45 18.00
N PRO A 546 -28.22 3.04 18.46
CA PRO A 546 -28.20 4.17 19.40
C PRO A 546 -27.42 3.86 20.67
N LYS A 547 -26.52 4.77 21.06
CA LYS A 547 -25.66 4.63 22.24
C LYS A 547 -25.73 5.89 23.11
N PRO A 548 -25.58 5.80 24.44
CA PRO A 548 -25.41 6.97 25.28
C PRO A 548 -24.20 7.79 24.82
N TRP A 549 -24.33 9.12 24.79
CA TRP A 549 -23.21 9.98 24.42
C TRP A 549 -22.03 9.82 25.40
N LYS A 550 -20.82 9.72 24.85
CA LYS A 550 -19.56 9.69 25.58
C LYS A 550 -18.52 10.51 24.81
N VAL A 551 -17.57 11.10 25.53
CA VAL A 551 -16.46 11.86 24.94
C VAL A 551 -15.67 11.01 23.93
N ASN A 552 -15.34 9.76 24.29
CA ASN A 552 -14.62 8.83 23.43
C ASN A 552 -15.56 7.94 22.61
N THR A 553 -16.60 8.53 22.00
CA THR A 553 -17.50 7.79 21.09
C THR A 553 -16.81 7.33 19.81
N GLY A 554 -15.76 8.04 19.37
CA GLY A 554 -14.89 7.63 18.26
C GLY A 554 -15.47 7.84 16.86
N PHE A 555 -16.65 8.46 16.73
CA PHE A 555 -17.26 8.78 15.44
C PHE A 555 -18.09 10.07 15.51
N SER A 556 -18.24 10.74 14.37
CA SER A 556 -19.14 11.89 14.23
C SER A 556 -20.58 11.46 14.48
N SER A 557 -21.21 12.03 15.50
CA SER A 557 -22.50 11.59 16.02
C SER A 557 -23.56 12.69 16.02
N CYS A 558 -24.83 12.31 15.98
CA CYS A 558 -25.95 13.22 16.15
C CYS A 558 -26.97 12.68 17.18
N PRO A 559 -27.68 13.55 17.92
CA PRO A 559 -28.76 13.14 18.82
C PRO A 559 -29.88 12.41 18.08
N VAL A 560 -30.35 11.29 18.65
CA VAL A 560 -31.43 10.48 18.05
C VAL A 560 -32.72 11.29 17.86
N GLY A 561 -32.99 12.22 18.78
CA GLY A 561 -34.16 13.10 18.72
C GLY A 561 -34.22 13.99 17.46
N LEU A 562 -33.08 14.28 16.82
CA LEU A 562 -33.01 15.12 15.61
C LEU A 562 -33.20 14.35 14.31
N ILE A 563 -33.27 13.01 14.36
CA ILE A 563 -33.48 12.16 13.18
C ILE A 563 -34.98 12.14 12.85
N PRO A 564 -35.38 12.41 11.59
CA PRO A 564 -36.78 12.26 11.16
C PRO A 564 -37.30 10.84 11.43
N SER A 565 -38.55 10.72 11.90
CA SER A 565 -39.15 9.45 12.33
C SER A 565 -39.10 8.34 11.27
N GLY A 566 -39.10 8.69 9.97
CA GLY A 566 -38.98 7.74 8.86
C GLY A 566 -37.59 7.13 8.67
N GLU A 567 -36.52 7.83 9.07
CA GLU A 567 -35.13 7.31 9.05
C GLU A 567 -34.86 6.42 10.28
N ARG A 568 -35.50 6.70 11.43
CA ARG A 568 -35.38 5.89 12.66
C ARG A 568 -35.81 4.43 12.48
N ASN A 569 -36.86 4.19 11.69
CA ASN A 569 -37.39 2.84 11.45
C ASN A 569 -36.51 2.00 10.52
N LYS A 570 -35.73 2.62 9.62
CA LYS A 570 -34.79 1.91 8.73
C LYS A 570 -33.53 1.44 9.46
N VAL A 571 -33.05 2.26 10.39
CA VAL A 571 -31.92 1.95 11.28
C VAL A 571 -32.18 0.71 12.16
N LEU A 572 -33.43 0.49 12.55
CA LEU A 572 -33.85 -0.63 13.40
C LEU A 572 -34.23 -1.91 12.63
N ALA A 573 -34.43 -1.82 11.31
CA ALA A 573 -34.95 -2.93 10.50
C ALA A 573 -33.89 -3.95 10.05
N ASN A 574 -32.59 -3.67 10.23
CA ASN A 574 -31.49 -4.48 9.69
C ASN A 574 -30.96 -5.60 10.60
N LYS A 575 -31.73 -6.08 11.59
CA LYS A 575 -31.48 -7.37 12.25
C LYS A 575 -32.76 -8.05 12.73
N ASP A 576 -32.91 -9.31 12.33
CA ASP A 576 -33.56 -10.34 13.14
C ASP A 576 -32.81 -10.44 14.47
N ASP A 577 -33.42 -9.98 15.56
CA ASP A 577 -33.08 -10.44 16.90
C ASP A 577 -34.17 -10.00 17.88
N SER A 578 -34.80 -11.00 18.50
CA SER A 578 -35.80 -10.96 19.58
C SER A 578 -35.43 -10.12 20.82
N LYS A 579 -34.29 -9.42 20.80
CA LYS A 579 -33.83 -8.48 21.84
C LYS A 579 -34.39 -7.06 21.67
N ILE A 580 -34.76 -6.63 20.46
CA ILE A 580 -35.30 -5.27 20.25
C ILE A 580 -36.79 -5.18 20.66
N GLN A 581 -37.55 -6.27 20.53
CA GLN A 581 -38.97 -6.31 20.94
C GLN A 581 -39.19 -6.13 22.45
N ARG A 582 -38.17 -6.32 23.30
CA ARG A 582 -38.27 -6.01 24.73
C ARG A 582 -38.18 -4.52 25.07
N ILE A 583 -37.79 -3.67 24.12
CA ILE A 583 -37.67 -2.22 24.34
C ILE A 583 -39.00 -1.49 24.06
N GLN A 584 -39.95 -2.12 23.36
CA GLN A 584 -41.18 -1.46 22.91
C GLN A 584 -42.32 -1.40 23.95
N ASN A 585 -42.25 -2.13 25.07
CA ASN A 585 -43.40 -2.28 25.96
C ASN A 585 -43.49 -1.33 27.17
N ASP A 586 -42.53 -0.43 27.38
CA ASP A 586 -42.63 0.54 28.48
C ASP A 586 -42.90 1.97 27.98
N LYS A 587 -44.15 2.42 28.16
CA LYS A 587 -44.64 3.79 27.91
C LYS A 587 -44.06 4.86 28.88
N LYS A 588 -42.82 4.69 29.35
CA LYS A 588 -42.07 5.62 30.21
C LYS A 588 -40.64 5.88 29.69
N LYS A 589 -40.44 6.31 28.43
CA LYS A 589 -39.08 6.62 27.92
C LYS A 589 -38.91 7.84 27.01
N LYS A 590 -39.84 8.80 26.98
CA LYS A 590 -39.64 10.03 26.19
C LYS A 590 -38.48 10.93 26.66
N ASN A 591 -38.04 10.82 27.92
CA ASN A 591 -36.91 11.62 28.43
C ASN A 591 -35.52 11.02 28.15
N ASP A 592 -35.42 9.73 27.79
CA ASP A 592 -34.13 9.01 27.69
C ASP A 592 -33.51 9.08 26.29
N ASP A 593 -34.33 9.27 25.25
CA ASP A 593 -33.87 9.44 23.85
C ASP A 593 -33.03 10.71 23.64
N SER A 594 -33.15 11.70 24.53
CA SER A 594 -32.39 12.96 24.49
C SER A 594 -30.89 12.79 24.76
N ARG A 595 -30.48 11.67 25.37
CA ARG A 595 -29.09 11.37 25.74
C ARG A 595 -28.42 10.33 24.84
N MET A 596 -29.18 9.81 23.87
CA MET A 596 -28.71 8.83 22.92
C MET A 596 -28.22 9.52 21.65
N VAL A 597 -27.12 9.02 21.11
CA VAL A 597 -26.52 9.46 19.85
C VAL A 597 -26.36 8.29 18.90
N ILE A 598 -26.36 8.61 17.61
CA ILE A 598 -26.10 7.69 16.51
C ILE A 598 -25.06 8.29 15.57
N ILE A 599 -24.50 7.49 14.66
CA ILE A 599 -23.64 7.99 13.59
C ILE A 599 -24.33 9.06 12.73
N ASN A 600 -23.63 10.16 12.47
CA ASN A 600 -24.06 11.22 11.57
C ASN A 600 -23.49 11.00 10.16
N THR A 601 -24.10 10.10 9.39
CA THR A 601 -23.64 9.75 8.04
C THR A 601 -23.60 10.95 7.09
N LYS A 602 -24.56 11.89 7.20
CA LYS A 602 -24.62 13.10 6.36
C LYS A 602 -23.39 13.99 6.60
N ALA A 603 -23.01 14.25 7.85
CA ALA A 603 -21.84 15.05 8.17
C ALA A 603 -20.54 14.36 7.72
N ILE A 604 -20.43 13.05 7.92
CA ILE A 604 -19.24 12.29 7.51
C ILE A 604 -19.08 12.33 5.99
N ILE A 605 -20.15 12.16 5.21
CA ILE A 605 -20.07 12.24 3.74
C ILE A 605 -19.63 13.63 3.27
N LEU A 606 -20.11 14.71 3.89
CA LEU A 606 -19.65 16.07 3.59
C LEU A 606 -18.18 16.29 3.96
N GLU A 607 -17.72 15.70 5.05
CA GLU A 607 -16.30 15.76 5.45
C GLU A 607 -15.42 14.98 4.48
N ILE A 608 -15.84 13.78 4.06
CA ILE A 608 -15.18 12.98 3.02
C ILE A 608 -15.05 13.80 1.73
N GLU A 609 -16.13 14.45 1.28
CA GLU A 609 -16.11 15.31 0.09
C GLU A 609 -15.12 16.48 0.23
N ARG A 610 -15.10 17.14 1.41
CA ARG A 610 -14.17 18.25 1.70
C ARG A 610 -12.71 17.80 1.76
N LEU A 611 -12.42 16.67 2.41
CA LEU A 611 -11.07 16.08 2.45
C LEU A 611 -10.58 15.73 1.03
N GLY A 612 -11.51 15.34 0.16
CA GLY A 612 -11.23 15.00 -1.22
C GLY A 612 -11.32 16.18 -2.19
N ASN A 613 -11.39 17.43 -1.72
CA ASN A 613 -11.63 18.58 -2.57
C ASN A 613 -10.65 18.64 -3.76
N GLY A 614 -11.19 18.85 -4.96
CA GLY A 614 -10.46 18.79 -6.22
C GLY A 614 -10.33 17.38 -6.80
N LEU A 615 -10.10 16.35 -5.98
CA LEU A 615 -9.98 14.94 -6.41
C LEU A 615 -11.34 14.24 -6.55
N VAL A 616 -12.26 14.45 -5.61
CA VAL A 616 -13.61 13.89 -5.61
C VAL A 616 -14.51 14.72 -6.52
N GLU A 617 -15.18 14.05 -7.45
CA GLU A 617 -16.11 14.69 -8.38
C GLU A 617 -17.54 14.69 -7.84
N LYS A 618 -17.98 13.57 -7.26
CA LYS A 618 -19.30 13.42 -6.62
C LYS A 618 -19.34 12.20 -5.71
N ILE A 619 -20.29 12.18 -4.77
CA ILE A 619 -20.58 11.02 -3.93
C ILE A 619 -22.02 10.56 -4.19
N GLU A 620 -22.20 9.34 -4.67
CA GLU A 620 -23.50 8.72 -4.89
C GLU A 620 -23.87 7.84 -3.68
N LEU A 621 -24.92 8.21 -2.95
CA LEU A 621 -25.48 7.37 -1.90
C LEU A 621 -26.39 6.29 -2.53
N LYS A 622 -26.12 5.02 -2.24
CA LYS A 622 -26.98 3.91 -2.65
C LYS A 622 -28.07 3.70 -1.59
N LYS A 623 -29.25 3.30 -2.04
CA LYS A 623 -30.48 3.21 -1.22
C LYS A 623 -30.69 1.82 -0.65
#